data_AF-V4JZG9-F1
#
_entry.id   AF-V4JZG9-F1
#
_cell.length_a   1.000
_cell.length_b   1.000
_cell.length_c   1.000
_cell.angle_alpha   90.00
_cell.angle_beta   90.00
_cell.angle_gamma   90.00
#
_symmetry.space_group_name_H-M   'P 1'
#
loop_
_entity.id
_entity.type
_entity.pdbx_description
1 polymer ?
#
loop_
_entity_poly.entity_id
_entity_poly.type
_entity_poly.pdbx_seq_one_letter_code
_entity_poly.pdbx_strand_id
1 'polypeptide(L)'
;MDLKELTTSLISELKLRTKPVAVKLLGDGLGDLSSRVMRPLRDFKRKLAFCQMVAMSRYYGFAVGAEMGEISCPGTLLVLGMMPPPPFVKEGMLSLGLYAETREAAAKIDSSLPSLRPGSAKAIATAPLDEAPFEPDAFLIYGTPGQMVKLAAAYVYKTGEPLRLETFAKAGSDTAVAAALREGRPRLFLPGLGDRMVGRVEDYEMGFASPMSWLPEIVDGLKKQTSLGFITYPPAPILTYTARFDLIPVVGEYYKKVLEEAERLAGGQGGQG
;
A
#
# COMPACT_ATOMS: atom_id res chain seq x y z
N MET A 1 -16.88 -6.54 -15.75
CA MET A 1 -16.21 -6.61 -14.43
C MET A 1 -16.90 -5.61 -13.53
N ASP A 2 -17.56 -6.04 -12.45
CA ASP A 2 -18.19 -5.10 -11.52
C ASP A 2 -17.11 -4.56 -10.55
N LEU A 3 -16.65 -3.34 -10.82
CA LEU A 3 -15.62 -2.68 -10.02
C LEU A 3 -16.08 -2.42 -8.58
N LYS A 4 -17.39 -2.23 -8.36
CA LYS A 4 -17.94 -2.06 -7.02
C LYS A 4 -17.86 -3.35 -6.24
N GLU A 5 -18.28 -4.47 -6.84
CA GLU A 5 -18.22 -5.79 -6.19
C GLU A 5 -16.78 -6.18 -5.80
N LEU A 6 -15.81 -5.96 -6.70
CA LEU A 6 -14.40 -6.23 -6.43
C LEU A 6 -13.85 -5.33 -5.33
N THR A 7 -14.22 -4.05 -5.32
CA THR A 7 -13.80 -3.10 -4.27
C THR A 7 -14.41 -3.46 -2.92
N THR A 8 -15.70 -3.81 -2.86
CA THR A 8 -16.34 -4.30 -1.64
C THR A 8 -15.66 -5.57 -1.13
N SER A 9 -15.32 -6.49 -2.04
CA SER A 9 -14.58 -7.70 -1.69
C SER A 9 -13.20 -7.37 -1.09
N LEU A 10 -12.42 -6.48 -1.71
CA LEU A 10 -11.12 -6.03 -1.18
C LEU A 10 -11.25 -5.46 0.23
N ILE A 11 -12.21 -4.55 0.44
CA ILE A 11 -12.42 -3.88 1.73
C ILE A 11 -12.80 -4.91 2.80
N SER A 12 -13.70 -5.84 2.48
CA SER A 12 -14.14 -6.89 3.41
C SER A 12 -13.01 -7.87 3.75
N GLU A 13 -12.32 -8.39 2.73
CA GLU A 13 -11.26 -9.38 2.90
C GLU A 13 -10.08 -8.86 3.71
N LEU A 14 -9.72 -7.60 3.49
CA LEU A 14 -8.59 -6.97 4.17
C LEU A 14 -9.03 -6.19 5.42
N LYS A 15 -10.33 -5.95 5.64
CA LYS A 15 -10.86 -5.08 6.71
C LYS A 15 -10.25 -3.68 6.66
N LEU A 16 -10.23 -3.08 5.46
CA LEU A 16 -9.57 -1.80 5.22
C LEU A 16 -10.26 -0.65 5.97
N ARG A 17 -9.45 0.25 6.52
CA ARG A 17 -9.95 1.45 7.22
C ARG A 17 -10.36 2.57 6.27
N THR A 18 -9.75 2.64 5.10
CA THR A 18 -10.00 3.67 4.08
C THR A 18 -10.26 3.04 2.73
N LYS A 19 -10.89 3.76 1.82
CA LYS A 19 -11.18 3.25 0.48
C LYS A 19 -9.89 2.98 -0.33
N PRO A 20 -9.81 1.87 -1.08
CA PRO A 20 -8.85 1.73 -2.17
C PRO A 20 -8.98 2.90 -3.16
N VAL A 21 -7.88 3.32 -3.76
CA VAL A 21 -7.84 4.51 -4.64
C VAL A 21 -7.53 4.10 -6.06
N ALA A 22 -8.41 4.45 -7.00
CA ALA A 22 -8.15 4.41 -8.43
C ALA A 22 -7.18 5.51 -8.85
N VAL A 23 -6.29 5.20 -9.80
CA VAL A 23 -5.34 6.14 -10.40
C VAL A 23 -5.43 6.04 -11.92
N LYS A 24 -5.50 7.19 -12.59
CA LYS A 24 -5.52 7.32 -14.05
C LYS A 24 -4.45 8.30 -14.51
N LEU A 25 -3.66 7.90 -15.49
CA LEU A 25 -2.70 8.74 -16.21
C LEU A 25 -3.30 9.10 -17.58
N LEU A 26 -3.34 10.39 -17.93
CA LEU A 26 -3.97 10.84 -19.18
C LEU A 26 -2.94 11.51 -20.09
N GLY A 27 -2.66 10.91 -21.24
CA GLY A 27 -1.70 11.44 -22.23
C GLY A 27 -2.15 12.72 -22.94
N ASP A 28 -3.46 12.97 -22.99
CA ASP A 28 -4.06 14.11 -23.70
C ASP A 28 -4.61 15.20 -22.76
N GLY A 29 -4.31 15.09 -21.47
CA GLY A 29 -4.87 15.97 -20.43
C GLY A 29 -6.22 15.47 -19.92
N LEU A 30 -6.88 16.26 -19.07
CA LEU A 30 -8.15 15.90 -18.42
C LEU A 30 -9.32 15.86 -19.42
N GLY A 31 -9.34 16.72 -20.43
CA GLY A 31 -10.48 16.83 -21.37
C GLY A 31 -11.83 16.90 -20.64
N ASP A 32 -12.79 16.08 -21.08
CA ASP A 32 -14.14 16.00 -20.49
C ASP A 32 -14.13 15.58 -19.01
N LEU A 33 -13.11 14.84 -18.56
CA LEU A 33 -12.97 14.44 -17.17
C LEU A 33 -12.84 15.66 -16.24
N SER A 34 -12.32 16.79 -16.74
CA SER A 34 -12.16 18.03 -15.96
C SER A 34 -13.47 18.52 -15.32
N SER A 35 -14.63 18.19 -15.88
CA SER A 35 -15.95 18.58 -15.33
C SER A 35 -16.44 17.64 -14.21
N ARG A 36 -15.89 16.43 -14.12
CA ARG A 36 -16.34 15.34 -13.22
C ARG A 36 -15.42 15.11 -12.03
N VAL A 37 -14.32 15.83 -11.96
CA VAL A 37 -13.32 15.74 -10.89
C VAL A 37 -13.07 17.11 -10.29
N MET A 38 -12.74 17.16 -9.01
CA MET A 38 -12.22 18.37 -8.39
C MET A 38 -10.83 18.68 -8.94
N ARG A 39 -10.49 19.96 -9.03
CA ARG A 39 -9.22 20.45 -9.58
C ARG A 39 -8.47 21.33 -8.59
N PRO A 40 -7.15 21.14 -8.43
CA PRO A 40 -6.31 21.92 -7.51
C PRO A 40 -6.55 23.44 -7.60
N LEU A 41 -6.37 24.04 -8.78
CA LEU A 41 -6.45 25.50 -8.91
C LEU A 41 -7.89 26.01 -8.98
N ARG A 42 -8.82 25.23 -9.55
CA ARG A 42 -10.22 25.62 -9.65
C ARG A 42 -10.91 25.62 -8.29
N ASP A 43 -10.80 24.52 -7.55
CA ASP A 43 -11.64 24.26 -6.37
C ASP A 43 -10.90 24.53 -5.05
N PHE A 44 -9.57 24.37 -5.01
CA PHE A 44 -8.77 24.57 -3.79
C PHE A 44 -7.88 25.82 -3.83
N LYS A 45 -7.84 26.50 -4.99
CA LYS A 45 -7.05 27.72 -5.26
C LYS A 45 -5.55 27.55 -4.96
N ARG A 46 -5.03 26.32 -5.09
CA ARG A 46 -3.64 25.96 -4.83
C ARG A 46 -3.26 24.69 -5.57
N LYS A 47 -1.97 24.49 -5.82
CA LYS A 47 -1.45 23.24 -6.38
C LYS A 47 -1.50 22.13 -5.32
N LEU A 48 -1.67 20.88 -5.74
CA LEU A 48 -1.69 19.70 -4.86
C LEU A 48 -0.57 18.72 -5.20
N ALA A 49 -0.12 17.96 -4.21
CA ALA A 49 0.77 16.83 -4.42
C ALA A 49 -0.04 15.56 -4.73
N PHE A 50 0.55 14.59 -5.45
CA PHE A 50 -0.13 13.33 -5.74
C PHE A 50 -0.58 12.59 -4.47
N CYS A 51 0.29 12.48 -3.46
CA CYS A 51 -0.06 11.86 -2.17
C CYS A 51 -1.26 12.55 -1.50
N GLN A 52 -1.40 13.87 -1.66
CA GLN A 52 -2.53 14.63 -1.14
C GLN A 52 -3.82 14.32 -1.91
N MET A 53 -3.75 14.19 -3.24
CA MET A 53 -4.89 13.76 -4.07
C MET A 53 -5.36 12.36 -3.68
N VAL A 54 -4.41 11.43 -3.49
CA VAL A 54 -4.67 10.07 -2.99
C VAL A 54 -5.33 10.10 -1.61
N ALA A 55 -4.85 10.96 -0.71
CA ALA A 55 -5.43 11.14 0.62
C ALA A 55 -6.90 11.61 0.54
N MET A 56 -7.18 12.61 -0.30
CA MET A 56 -8.53 13.13 -0.50
C MET A 56 -9.47 12.06 -1.06
N SER A 57 -8.98 11.21 -1.97
CA SER A 57 -9.75 10.08 -2.48
C SER A 57 -10.04 9.04 -1.40
N ARG A 58 -9.04 8.60 -0.62
CA ARG A 58 -9.24 7.53 0.39
C ARG A 58 -10.00 7.96 1.64
N TYR A 59 -9.89 9.23 2.04
CA TYR A 59 -10.51 9.77 3.27
C TYR A 59 -11.81 10.52 3.00
N TYR A 60 -11.89 11.37 1.96
CA TYR A 60 -13.06 12.21 1.70
C TYR A 60 -13.97 11.66 0.62
N GLY A 61 -13.51 10.66 -0.14
CA GLY A 61 -14.27 10.16 -1.28
C GLY A 61 -14.14 11.02 -2.54
N PHE A 62 -13.21 11.98 -2.58
CA PHE A 62 -13.13 12.91 -3.70
C PHE A 62 -12.46 12.28 -4.93
N ALA A 63 -13.06 12.50 -6.10
CA ALA A 63 -12.37 12.38 -7.37
C ALA A 63 -11.60 13.68 -7.64
N VAL A 64 -10.28 13.61 -7.81
CA VAL A 64 -9.42 14.78 -8.01
C VAL A 64 -8.59 14.57 -9.28
N GLY A 65 -8.60 15.55 -10.18
CA GLY A 65 -7.78 15.56 -11.39
C GLY A 65 -6.89 16.79 -11.44
N ALA A 66 -5.66 16.63 -11.93
CA ALA A 66 -4.67 17.68 -12.01
C ALA A 66 -3.88 17.60 -13.31
N GLU A 67 -3.81 18.71 -14.03
CA GLU A 67 -2.84 18.92 -15.12
C GLU A 67 -1.45 19.18 -14.54
N MET A 68 -0.41 19.04 -15.38
CA MET A 68 0.99 19.31 -14.99
C MET A 68 1.18 20.65 -14.24
N GLY A 69 0.50 21.71 -14.67
CA GLY A 69 0.58 23.04 -14.04
C GLY A 69 -0.02 23.12 -12.63
N GLU A 70 -0.81 22.13 -12.24
CA GLU A 70 -1.55 22.06 -10.97
C GLU A 70 -0.88 21.18 -9.91
N ILE A 71 0.19 20.48 -10.27
CA ILE A 71 0.95 19.63 -9.36
C ILE A 71 2.03 20.44 -8.63
N SER A 72 2.10 20.27 -7.30
CA SER A 72 3.10 20.94 -6.46
C SER A 72 4.38 20.12 -6.25
N CYS A 73 4.35 18.81 -6.46
CA CYS A 73 5.47 17.91 -6.23
C CYS A 73 6.30 17.68 -7.51
N PRO A 74 7.57 18.14 -7.58
CA PRO A 74 8.42 17.88 -8.75
C PRO A 74 8.67 16.38 -8.98
N GLY A 75 8.76 15.58 -7.92
CA GLY A 75 8.93 14.13 -8.01
C GLY A 75 7.82 13.48 -8.83
N THR A 76 6.56 13.86 -8.58
CA THR A 76 5.40 13.38 -9.34
C THR A 76 5.49 13.75 -10.81
N LEU A 77 5.89 14.98 -11.14
CA LEU A 77 6.02 15.44 -12.53
C LEU A 77 7.03 14.59 -13.33
N LEU A 78 8.11 14.16 -12.68
CA LEU A 78 9.16 13.35 -13.28
C LEU A 78 8.78 11.87 -13.35
N VAL A 79 8.38 11.31 -12.20
CA VAL A 79 8.17 9.87 -12.02
C VAL A 79 6.93 9.38 -12.77
N LEU A 80 5.85 10.16 -12.79
CA LEU A 80 4.63 9.81 -13.55
C LEU A 80 4.72 10.21 -15.03
N GLY A 81 5.89 10.63 -15.50
CA GLY A 81 6.15 10.84 -16.93
C GLY A 81 5.51 12.10 -17.50
N MET A 82 5.27 13.14 -16.70
CA MET A 82 4.70 14.40 -17.19
C MET A 82 5.71 15.26 -17.93
N MET A 83 6.97 15.24 -17.49
CA MET A 83 8.05 16.01 -18.11
C MET A 83 9.37 15.25 -18.07
N PRO A 84 10.32 15.54 -18.98
CA PRO A 84 11.66 15.00 -18.88
C PRO A 84 12.41 15.59 -17.69
N PRO A 85 13.32 14.84 -17.04
CA PRO A 85 14.15 15.36 -15.98
C PRO A 85 15.13 16.42 -16.51
N PRO A 86 15.16 17.63 -15.92
CA PRO A 86 16.20 18.62 -16.19
C PRO A 86 17.61 18.08 -15.91
N PRO A 87 18.68 18.65 -16.50
CA PRO A 87 20.06 18.17 -16.32
C PRO A 87 20.48 18.01 -14.85
N PHE A 88 20.17 18.99 -14.00
CA PHE A 88 20.52 18.96 -12.58
C PHE A 88 19.91 17.78 -11.80
N VAL A 89 18.80 17.20 -12.28
CA VAL A 89 18.22 16.01 -11.64
C VAL A 89 19.14 14.81 -11.86
N LYS A 90 19.72 14.67 -13.06
CA LYS A 90 20.68 13.60 -13.35
C LYS A 90 21.99 13.77 -12.59
N GLU A 91 22.31 15.00 -12.19
CA GLU A 91 23.45 15.34 -11.35
C GLU A 91 23.19 15.11 -9.85
N GLY A 92 22.03 14.56 -9.47
CA GLY A 92 21.70 14.21 -8.09
C GLY A 92 21.17 15.36 -7.24
N MET A 93 20.83 16.51 -7.85
CA MET A 93 20.49 17.71 -7.08
C MET A 93 19.15 17.60 -6.33
N LEU A 94 18.33 16.58 -6.56
CA LEU A 94 17.12 16.33 -5.76
C LEU A 94 17.39 15.47 -4.52
N SER A 95 18.57 14.86 -4.41
CA SER A 95 18.94 13.97 -3.29
C SER A 95 20.13 14.44 -2.48
N LEU A 96 21.04 15.22 -3.08
CA LEU A 96 22.27 15.66 -2.42
C LEU A 96 21.97 16.48 -1.16
N GLY A 97 22.60 16.11 -0.04
CA GLY A 97 22.43 16.75 1.26
C GLY A 97 21.13 16.39 2.00
N LEU A 98 20.22 15.64 1.37
CA LEU A 98 18.95 15.23 1.98
C LEU A 98 18.83 13.70 2.11
N TYR A 99 19.07 12.97 1.02
CA TYR A 99 19.02 11.51 0.95
C TYR A 99 20.38 10.88 0.65
N ALA A 100 21.36 11.69 0.25
CA ALA A 100 22.72 11.25 -0.06
C ALA A 100 23.75 12.30 0.34
N GLU A 101 24.86 11.85 0.92
CA GLU A 101 25.99 12.71 1.29
C GLU A 101 26.80 13.14 0.07
N THR A 102 27.03 12.23 -0.88
CA THR A 102 27.87 12.48 -2.06
C THR A 102 27.04 12.70 -3.32
N ARG A 103 27.63 13.40 -4.30
CA ARG A 103 26.99 13.63 -5.61
C ARG A 103 26.76 12.33 -6.36
N GLU A 104 27.68 11.38 -6.26
CA GLU A 104 27.60 10.09 -6.92
C GLU A 104 26.43 9.27 -6.37
N ALA A 105 26.27 9.22 -5.04
CA ALA A 105 25.14 8.54 -4.41
C ALA A 105 23.81 9.23 -4.76
N ALA A 106 23.79 10.57 -4.76
CA ALA A 106 22.62 11.36 -5.09
C ALA A 106 22.17 11.15 -6.55
N ALA A 107 23.12 11.18 -7.50
CA ALA A 107 22.87 10.94 -8.91
C ALA A 107 22.36 9.52 -9.16
N LYS A 108 22.89 8.53 -8.42
CA LYS A 108 22.40 7.15 -8.46
C LYS A 108 20.93 7.06 -8.03
N ILE A 109 20.56 7.69 -6.90
CA ILE A 109 19.17 7.71 -6.41
C ILE A 109 18.24 8.38 -7.44
N ASP A 110 18.58 9.59 -7.88
CA ASP A 110 17.71 10.38 -8.77
C ASP A 110 17.50 9.70 -10.12
N SER A 111 18.52 8.98 -10.62
CA SER A 111 18.45 8.23 -11.88
C SER A 111 17.79 6.85 -11.74
N SER A 112 17.74 6.27 -10.53
CA SER A 112 17.14 4.95 -10.29
C SER A 112 15.65 4.99 -9.96
N LEU A 113 15.07 6.17 -9.74
CA LEU A 113 13.63 6.30 -9.48
C LEU A 113 12.82 5.69 -10.64
N PRO A 114 11.79 4.89 -10.34
CA PRO A 114 11.01 4.21 -11.37
C PRO A 114 10.14 5.21 -12.13
N SER A 115 10.67 5.77 -13.21
CA SER A 115 9.98 6.82 -13.98
C SER A 115 9.30 6.23 -15.21
N LEU A 116 8.09 6.72 -15.50
CA LEU A 116 7.40 6.45 -16.77
C LEU A 116 8.04 7.26 -17.90
N ARG A 117 7.71 6.89 -19.14
CA ARG A 117 8.23 7.58 -20.33
C ARG A 117 7.88 9.09 -20.26
N PRO A 118 8.85 10.01 -20.39
CA PRO A 118 8.56 11.44 -20.40
C PRO A 118 7.52 11.83 -21.45
N GLY A 119 6.58 12.70 -21.08
CA GLY A 119 5.47 13.12 -21.91
C GLY A 119 4.36 12.08 -22.11
N SER A 120 4.41 10.94 -21.41
CA SER A 120 3.34 9.91 -21.50
C SER A 120 2.07 10.29 -20.76
N ALA A 121 2.14 11.24 -19.82
CA ALA A 121 0.99 11.82 -19.14
C ALA A 121 1.04 13.34 -19.22
N LYS A 122 -0.10 14.00 -19.38
CA LYS A 122 -0.27 15.46 -19.24
C LYS A 122 -1.11 15.80 -18.02
N ALA A 123 -2.01 14.89 -17.63
CA ALA A 123 -2.79 14.95 -16.41
C ALA A 123 -2.80 13.62 -15.65
N ILE A 124 -3.16 13.71 -14.38
CA ILE A 124 -3.44 12.57 -13.51
C ILE A 124 -4.77 12.75 -12.81
N ALA A 125 -5.46 11.65 -12.51
CA ALA A 125 -6.66 11.65 -11.70
C ALA A 125 -6.63 10.54 -10.65
N THR A 126 -7.19 10.84 -9.48
CA THR A 126 -7.43 9.87 -8.40
C THR A 126 -8.89 9.90 -7.98
N ALA A 127 -9.42 8.77 -7.53
CA ALA A 127 -10.77 8.66 -6.99
C ALA A 127 -10.88 7.43 -6.08
N PRO A 128 -11.90 7.29 -5.23
CA PRO A 128 -12.24 5.99 -4.68
C PRO A 128 -12.42 4.96 -5.79
N LEU A 129 -11.90 3.75 -5.59
CA LEU A 129 -11.86 2.74 -6.64
C LEU A 129 -13.26 2.37 -7.18
N ASP A 130 -14.26 2.33 -6.30
CA ASP A 130 -15.67 2.02 -6.59
C ASP A 130 -16.48 3.19 -7.16
N GLU A 131 -15.94 4.41 -7.14
CA GLU A 131 -16.61 5.65 -7.55
C GLU A 131 -15.82 6.42 -8.62
N ALA A 132 -14.82 5.77 -9.23
CA ALA A 132 -13.98 6.42 -10.24
C ALA A 132 -14.81 6.85 -11.47
N PRO A 133 -14.82 8.15 -11.84
CA PRO A 133 -15.52 8.63 -13.04
C PRO A 133 -14.75 8.35 -14.35
N PHE A 134 -13.80 7.42 -14.29
CA PHE A 134 -12.86 7.05 -15.35
C PHE A 134 -12.46 5.58 -15.20
N GLU A 135 -11.98 4.97 -16.29
CA GLU A 135 -11.35 3.66 -16.24
C GLU A 135 -9.91 3.80 -15.71
N PRO A 136 -9.58 3.25 -14.52
CA PRO A 136 -8.26 3.44 -13.91
C PRO A 136 -7.19 2.60 -14.62
N ASP A 137 -5.93 3.04 -14.56
CA ASP A 137 -4.79 2.24 -15.02
C ASP A 137 -4.15 1.46 -13.87
N ALA A 138 -4.20 2.04 -12.67
CA ALA A 138 -3.68 1.45 -11.44
C ALA A 138 -4.63 1.69 -10.28
N PHE A 139 -4.38 0.96 -9.18
CA PHE A 139 -4.99 1.24 -7.89
C PHE A 139 -3.97 1.17 -6.75
N LEU A 140 -4.31 1.86 -5.67
CA LEU A 140 -3.55 1.92 -4.43
C LEU A 140 -4.39 1.40 -3.26
N ILE A 141 -3.75 0.66 -2.36
CA ILE A 141 -4.30 0.25 -1.07
C ILE A 141 -3.32 0.66 0.02
N TYR A 142 -3.86 1.13 1.14
CA TYR A 142 -3.09 1.37 2.35
C TYR A 142 -3.70 0.57 3.49
N GLY A 143 -2.85 0.02 4.34
CA GLY A 143 -3.24 -0.83 5.45
C GLY A 143 -2.03 -1.27 6.27
N THR A 144 -2.27 -1.97 7.37
CA THR A 144 -1.23 -2.47 8.26
C THR A 144 -0.33 -3.51 7.59
N PRO A 145 0.90 -3.73 8.11
CA PRO A 145 1.74 -4.84 7.67
C PRO A 145 1.02 -6.19 7.64
N GLY A 146 0.14 -6.47 8.62
CA GLY A 146 -0.66 -7.69 8.64
C GLY A 146 -1.66 -7.80 7.49
N GLN A 147 -2.28 -6.68 7.08
CA GLN A 147 -3.14 -6.63 5.89
C GLN A 147 -2.32 -6.87 4.61
N MET A 148 -1.11 -6.28 4.54
CA MET A 148 -0.21 -6.48 3.41
C MET A 148 0.31 -7.90 3.28
N VAL A 149 0.52 -8.62 4.40
CA VAL A 149 0.87 -10.05 4.37
C VAL A 149 -0.25 -10.87 3.75
N LYS A 150 -1.52 -10.63 4.11
CA LYS A 150 -2.66 -11.32 3.49
C LYS A 150 -2.74 -11.02 1.99
N LEU A 151 -2.55 -9.76 1.59
CA LEU A 151 -2.52 -9.38 0.17
C LEU A 151 -1.36 -10.05 -0.58
N ALA A 152 -0.16 -10.02 -0.02
CA ALA A 152 1.01 -10.68 -0.60
C ALA A 152 0.77 -12.18 -0.76
N ALA A 153 0.18 -12.82 0.24
CA ALA A 153 -0.17 -14.22 0.18
C ALA A 153 -1.15 -14.50 -0.97
N ALA A 154 -2.15 -13.66 -1.21
CA ALA A 154 -3.10 -13.83 -2.31
C ALA A 154 -2.40 -13.76 -3.68
N TYR A 155 -1.47 -12.81 -3.84
CA TYR A 155 -0.65 -12.70 -5.06
C TYR A 155 0.26 -13.92 -5.26
N VAL A 156 0.96 -14.35 -4.20
CA VAL A 156 1.85 -15.52 -4.23
C VAL A 156 1.05 -16.79 -4.52
N TYR A 157 -0.16 -16.93 -3.98
CA TYR A 157 -1.03 -18.08 -4.24
C TYR A 157 -1.38 -18.22 -5.73
N LYS A 158 -1.53 -17.09 -6.43
CA LYS A 158 -1.86 -17.05 -7.86
C LYS A 158 -0.66 -17.29 -8.78
N THR A 159 0.53 -16.90 -8.34
CA THR A 159 1.68 -16.75 -9.24
C THR A 159 2.88 -17.61 -8.85
N GLY A 160 3.02 -17.97 -7.57
CA GLY A 160 4.24 -18.51 -6.98
C GLY A 160 5.38 -17.49 -6.83
N GLU A 161 5.18 -16.26 -7.31
CA GLU A 161 6.22 -15.23 -7.39
C GLU A 161 6.22 -14.33 -6.15
N PRO A 162 7.40 -13.84 -5.71
CA PRO A 162 7.46 -12.91 -4.58
C PRO A 162 6.88 -11.55 -4.92
N LEU A 163 6.04 -11.02 -4.02
CA LEU A 163 5.61 -9.63 -4.08
C LEU A 163 6.75 -8.72 -3.59
N ARG A 164 7.25 -7.85 -4.45
CA ARG A 164 8.46 -7.05 -4.17
C ARG A 164 8.16 -5.76 -3.40
N LEU A 165 9.09 -5.39 -2.52
CA LEU A 165 9.18 -4.09 -1.86
C LEU A 165 10.59 -3.55 -2.08
N GLU A 166 10.70 -2.32 -2.60
CA GLU A 166 11.96 -1.61 -2.75
C GLU A 166 11.74 -0.15 -2.38
N THR A 167 12.65 0.43 -1.59
CA THR A 167 12.54 1.82 -1.14
C THR A 167 13.90 2.49 -1.08
N PHE A 168 13.92 3.78 -1.43
CA PHE A 168 15.04 4.69 -1.17
C PHE A 168 14.80 5.54 0.09
N ALA A 169 13.71 5.31 0.82
CA ALA A 169 13.11 6.23 1.78
C ALA A 169 12.77 7.63 1.21
N LYS A 170 13.03 7.82 -0.09
CA LYS A 170 12.65 8.93 -0.96
C LYS A 170 11.48 8.49 -1.84
N ALA A 171 10.51 9.39 -2.02
CA ALA A 171 9.26 9.15 -2.74
C ALA A 171 8.35 8.09 -2.10
N GLY A 172 7.22 7.78 -2.73
CA GLY A 172 6.17 6.97 -2.11
C GLY A 172 5.12 6.46 -3.09
N SER A 173 3.87 6.90 -2.93
CA SER A 173 2.75 6.44 -3.78
C SER A 173 2.95 6.68 -5.28
N ASP A 174 3.57 7.77 -5.71
CA ASP A 174 3.85 8.05 -7.12
C ASP A 174 4.87 7.08 -7.74
N THR A 175 6.00 6.84 -7.07
CA THR A 175 6.99 5.84 -7.51
C THR A 175 6.45 4.42 -7.42
N ALA A 176 5.55 4.13 -6.47
CA ALA A 176 4.87 2.86 -6.40
C ALA A 176 3.97 2.62 -7.63
N VAL A 177 3.14 3.60 -7.99
CA VAL A 177 2.29 3.55 -9.20
C VAL A 177 3.14 3.43 -10.46
N ALA A 178 4.16 4.28 -10.62
CA ALA A 178 5.01 4.26 -11.81
C ALA A 178 5.72 2.92 -12.00
N ALA A 179 6.30 2.36 -10.93
CA ALA A 179 6.95 1.04 -11.00
C ALA A 179 5.94 -0.07 -11.32
N ALA A 180 4.77 -0.06 -10.66
CA ALA A 180 3.75 -1.08 -10.88
C ALA A 180 3.27 -1.10 -12.33
N LEU A 181 3.02 0.08 -12.92
CA LEU A 181 2.63 0.23 -14.32
C LEU A 181 3.77 -0.15 -15.28
N ARG A 182 5.01 0.30 -15.01
CA ARG A 182 6.17 -0.01 -15.84
C ARG A 182 6.48 -1.50 -15.88
N GLU A 183 6.33 -2.19 -14.76
CA GLU A 183 6.67 -3.60 -14.61
C GLU A 183 5.47 -4.52 -14.89
N GLY A 184 4.27 -3.96 -15.05
CA GLY A 184 3.04 -4.72 -15.29
C GLY A 184 2.65 -5.63 -14.12
N ARG A 185 3.18 -5.40 -12.92
CA ARG A 185 2.97 -6.26 -11.75
C ARG A 185 2.74 -5.47 -10.46
N PRO A 186 2.01 -6.05 -9.50
CA PRO A 186 1.80 -5.41 -8.21
C PRO A 186 3.07 -5.31 -7.38
N ARG A 187 3.08 -4.41 -6.40
CA ARG A 187 4.18 -4.23 -5.45
C ARG A 187 3.72 -3.66 -4.12
N LEU A 188 4.49 -3.96 -3.07
CA LEU A 188 4.41 -3.23 -1.81
C LEU A 188 5.34 -2.02 -1.85
N PHE A 189 5.02 -1.02 -1.05
CA PHE A 189 5.90 0.10 -0.79
C PHE A 189 5.79 0.56 0.66
N LEU A 190 6.91 1.03 1.21
CA LEU A 190 6.91 1.80 2.43
C LEU A 190 6.57 3.25 2.05
N PRO A 191 5.51 3.84 2.64
CA PRO A 191 5.20 5.24 2.39
C PRO A 191 6.42 6.11 2.71
N GLY A 192 6.65 7.16 1.94
CA GLY A 192 7.76 8.09 2.18
C GLY A 192 7.39 9.23 3.15
N LEU A 193 8.28 10.21 3.31
CA LEU A 193 7.98 11.44 4.05
C LEU A 193 6.84 12.24 3.40
N GLY A 194 6.76 12.30 2.08
CA GLY A 194 5.68 12.97 1.36
C GLY A 194 4.31 12.35 1.66
N ASP A 195 4.21 11.02 1.59
CA ASP A 195 3.00 10.29 1.95
C ASP A 195 2.58 10.56 3.42
N ARG A 196 3.53 10.70 4.35
CA ARG A 196 3.20 11.03 5.74
C ARG A 196 2.76 12.47 5.92
N MET A 197 3.60 13.43 5.50
CA MET A 197 3.39 14.85 5.77
C MET A 197 2.15 15.41 5.07
N VAL A 198 1.92 15.03 3.80
CA VAL A 198 0.82 15.58 2.99
C VAL A 198 -0.20 14.54 2.56
N GLY A 199 0.18 13.26 2.50
CA GLY A 199 -0.74 12.16 2.21
C GLY A 199 -1.45 11.58 3.44
N ARG A 200 -1.11 12.04 4.67
CA ARG A 200 -1.68 11.57 5.93
C ARG A 200 -1.66 10.03 6.07
N VAL A 201 -0.55 9.44 5.66
CA VAL A 201 -0.28 8.03 5.88
C VAL A 201 0.32 7.84 7.27
N GLU A 202 -0.21 6.89 8.02
CA GLU A 202 0.14 6.66 9.43
C GLU A 202 1.34 5.71 9.58
N ASP A 203 2.02 5.72 10.73
CA ASP A 203 3.23 4.91 10.93
C ASP A 203 2.99 3.40 10.93
N TYR A 204 1.76 2.98 11.21
CA TYR A 204 1.32 1.59 11.10
C TYR A 204 0.79 1.24 9.71
N GLU A 205 0.82 2.16 8.73
CA GLU A 205 0.38 1.89 7.36
C GLU A 205 1.56 1.59 6.43
N MET A 206 1.37 0.55 5.62
CA MET A 206 2.13 0.24 4.42
C MET A 206 1.25 0.49 3.20
N GLY A 207 1.89 0.57 2.03
CA GLY A 207 1.19 0.77 0.76
C GLY A 207 1.33 -0.44 -0.16
N PHE A 208 0.32 -0.61 -1.01
CA PHE A 208 0.30 -1.54 -2.13
C PHE A 208 -0.13 -0.79 -3.39
N ALA A 209 0.57 -1.01 -4.50
CA ALA A 209 0.27 -0.43 -5.79
C ALA A 209 0.19 -1.55 -6.84
N SER A 210 -0.77 -1.46 -7.75
CA SER A 210 -1.00 -2.51 -8.74
C SER A 210 -1.64 -1.96 -10.01
N PRO A 211 -1.30 -2.51 -11.19
CA PRO A 211 -2.09 -2.28 -12.41
C PRO A 211 -3.52 -2.80 -12.22
N MET A 212 -4.50 -2.12 -12.82
CA MET A 212 -5.91 -2.51 -12.70
C MET A 212 -6.21 -3.92 -13.20
N SER A 213 -5.43 -4.42 -14.16
CA SER A 213 -5.56 -5.78 -14.71
C SER A 213 -5.41 -6.89 -13.66
N TRP A 214 -4.74 -6.62 -12.53
CA TRP A 214 -4.52 -7.59 -11.46
C TRP A 214 -5.66 -7.63 -10.43
N LEU A 215 -6.58 -6.67 -10.44
CA LEU A 215 -7.62 -6.56 -9.43
C LEU A 215 -8.47 -7.85 -9.29
N PRO A 216 -8.98 -8.47 -10.37
CA PRO A 216 -9.75 -9.72 -10.25
C PRO A 216 -8.96 -10.87 -9.63
N GLU A 217 -7.71 -11.04 -10.05
CA GLU A 217 -6.83 -12.11 -9.58
C GLU A 217 -6.48 -11.96 -8.10
N ILE A 218 -6.24 -10.73 -7.65
CA ILE A 218 -5.98 -10.42 -6.24
C ILE A 218 -7.22 -10.74 -5.40
N VAL A 219 -8.41 -10.30 -5.83
CA VAL A 219 -9.66 -10.57 -5.11
C VAL A 219 -9.97 -12.06 -5.04
N ASP A 220 -9.79 -12.80 -6.14
CA ASP A 220 -9.97 -14.26 -6.14
C ASP A 220 -8.96 -14.96 -5.20
N GLY A 221 -7.70 -14.54 -5.22
CA GLY A 221 -6.67 -15.04 -4.31
C GLY A 221 -7.03 -14.82 -2.84
N LEU A 222 -7.52 -13.63 -2.49
CA LEU A 222 -7.97 -13.30 -1.13
C LEU A 222 -9.14 -14.18 -0.69
N LYS A 223 -10.17 -14.32 -1.55
CA LYS A 223 -11.35 -15.16 -1.28
C LYS A 223 -10.96 -16.63 -1.08
N LYS A 224 -10.09 -17.17 -1.94
CA LYS A 224 -9.60 -18.55 -1.82
C LYS A 224 -8.85 -18.78 -0.52
N GLN A 225 -7.96 -17.88 -0.14
CA GLN A 225 -7.24 -17.99 1.13
C GLN A 225 -8.17 -17.94 2.35
N THR A 226 -9.15 -17.04 2.34
CA THR A 226 -10.15 -16.97 3.41
C THR A 226 -10.99 -18.25 3.50
N SER A 227 -11.34 -18.87 2.36
CA SER A 227 -12.11 -20.12 2.33
C SER A 227 -11.41 -21.31 2.99
N LEU A 228 -10.07 -21.29 3.08
CA LEU A 228 -9.27 -22.30 3.79
C LEU A 228 -9.36 -22.15 5.33
N GLY A 229 -9.84 -21.03 5.85
CA GLY A 229 -9.97 -20.75 7.28
C GLY A 229 -8.65 -20.45 8.01
N PHE A 230 -7.49 -20.73 7.41
CA PHE A 230 -6.17 -20.55 8.06
C PHE A 230 -5.53 -19.19 7.74
N ILE A 231 -5.41 -18.84 6.45
CA ILE A 231 -4.81 -17.57 6.01
C ILE A 231 -5.92 -16.50 5.98
N THR A 232 -6.26 -16.00 7.16
CA THR A 232 -7.30 -14.98 7.37
C THR A 232 -6.73 -13.71 7.97
N TYR A 233 -7.51 -12.61 7.95
CA TYR A 233 -7.13 -11.37 8.62
C TYR A 233 -8.24 -10.88 9.58
N PRO A 234 -7.91 -10.57 10.85
CA PRO A 234 -6.63 -10.86 11.49
C PRO A 234 -6.40 -12.38 11.64
N PRO A 235 -5.14 -12.85 11.70
CA PRO A 235 -4.87 -14.26 11.96
C PRO A 235 -5.34 -14.64 13.36
N ALA A 236 -5.92 -15.84 13.51
CA ALA A 236 -6.29 -16.38 14.81
C ALA A 236 -5.03 -16.84 15.57
N PRO A 237 -4.85 -16.45 16.85
CA PRO A 237 -3.73 -16.94 17.63
C PRO A 237 -3.88 -18.44 17.92
N ILE A 238 -2.78 -19.18 17.80
CA ILE A 238 -2.73 -20.58 18.25
C ILE A 238 -2.37 -20.56 19.73
N LEU A 239 -3.37 -20.82 20.58
CA LEU A 239 -3.23 -20.81 22.05
C LEU A 239 -3.26 -22.21 22.65
N THR A 240 -3.15 -23.25 21.82
CA THR A 240 -3.17 -24.67 22.21
C THR A 240 -1.77 -25.19 22.59
N TYR A 241 -0.98 -24.36 23.27
CA TYR A 241 0.33 -24.74 23.80
C TYR A 241 0.28 -24.81 25.32
N THR A 242 1.09 -25.68 25.91
CA THR A 242 1.29 -25.70 27.35
C THR A 242 2.22 -24.57 27.74
N ALA A 243 1.70 -23.56 28.44
CA ALA A 243 2.52 -22.49 29.00
C ALA A 243 3.45 -23.05 30.09
N ARG A 244 4.76 -22.86 29.92
CA ARG A 244 5.81 -23.40 30.79
C ARG A 244 6.10 -22.46 31.97
N PHE A 245 5.21 -22.50 32.97
CA PHE A 245 5.36 -21.74 34.21
C PHE A 245 6.47 -22.27 35.13
N ASP A 246 6.89 -23.52 34.92
CA ASP A 246 8.03 -24.15 35.59
C ASP A 246 9.38 -23.45 35.31
N LEU A 247 9.44 -22.61 34.27
CA LEU A 247 10.64 -21.86 33.88
C LEU A 247 10.79 -20.52 34.62
N ILE A 248 9.81 -20.09 35.41
CA ILE A 248 9.87 -18.81 36.12
C ILE A 248 10.92 -18.91 37.25
N PRO A 249 11.94 -18.05 37.29
CA PRO A 249 12.92 -18.04 38.38
C PRO A 249 12.24 -17.91 39.76
N VAL A 250 12.83 -18.54 40.78
CA VAL A 250 12.37 -18.55 42.19
C VAL A 250 11.08 -19.36 42.43
N VAL A 251 10.03 -19.20 41.62
CA VAL A 251 8.71 -19.81 41.87
C VAL A 251 8.39 -21.03 41.00
N GLY A 252 9.12 -21.24 39.90
CA GLY A 252 8.84 -22.31 38.92
C GLY A 252 8.84 -23.71 39.52
N GLU A 253 9.76 -24.01 40.45
CA GLU A 253 9.80 -25.30 41.16
C GLU A 253 8.55 -25.52 42.02
N TYR A 254 8.05 -24.47 42.68
CA TYR A 254 6.81 -24.54 43.47
C TYR A 254 5.58 -24.70 42.57
N TYR A 255 5.53 -24.00 41.43
CA TYR A 255 4.45 -24.18 40.46
C TYR A 255 4.42 -25.59 39.88
N LYS A 256 5.59 -26.17 39.59
CA LYS A 256 5.70 -27.58 39.19
C LYS A 256 5.13 -28.52 40.25
N LYS A 257 5.52 -28.34 41.52
CA LYS A 257 5.01 -29.13 42.65
C LYS A 257 3.49 -29.03 42.79
N VAL A 258 2.91 -27.85 42.60
CA VAL A 258 1.45 -27.64 42.63
C VAL A 258 0.75 -28.41 41.50
N LEU A 259 1.32 -28.43 40.29
CA LEU A 259 0.75 -29.18 39.16
C LEU A 259 0.86 -30.70 39.39
N GLU A 260 2.00 -31.18 39.89
CA GLU A 260 2.20 -32.60 40.25
C GLU A 260 1.17 -33.05 41.30
N GLU A 261 0.90 -32.21 42.31
CA GLU A 261 -0.14 -32.48 43.32
C GLU A 261 -1.55 -32.48 42.70
N ALA A 262 -1.86 -31.56 41.78
CA ALA A 262 -3.13 -31.53 41.08
C ALA A 262 -3.35 -32.79 40.23
N GLU A 263 -2.33 -33.26 39.52
CA GLU A 263 -2.37 -34.52 38.75
C GLU A 263 -2.61 -35.73 39.67
N ARG A 264 -1.93 -35.78 40.81
CA ARG A 264 -2.11 -36.84 41.82
C ARG A 264 -3.55 -36.87 42.34
N LEU A 265 -4.13 -35.71 42.63
CA LEU A 265 -5.52 -35.59 43.11
C LEU A 265 -6.54 -35.98 42.03
N ALA A 266 -6.32 -35.56 40.77
CA ALA A 266 -7.18 -35.92 39.63
C ALA A 266 -7.15 -37.43 39.34
N GLY A 267 -5.97 -38.07 39.41
CA GLY A 267 -5.83 -39.52 39.24
C GLY A 267 -6.49 -40.35 40.34
N GLY A 268 -6.72 -39.78 41.53
CA GLY A 268 -7.41 -40.43 42.65
C GLY A 268 -8.95 -40.46 42.55
N GLN A 269 -9.55 -39.69 41.63
CA GLN A 269 -11.01 -39.60 41.46
C GLN A 269 -11.59 -40.61 40.45
N GLY A 270 -10.77 -41.43 39.78
CA GLY A 270 -11.20 -42.42 38.79
C GLY A 270 -11.52 -43.82 39.35
N GLY A 271 -11.61 -43.98 40.69
CA GLY A 271 -11.68 -45.29 41.36
C GLY A 271 -12.84 -45.46 42.34
N GLN A 272 -13.96 -44.78 42.15
CA GLN A 272 -15.22 -45.07 42.85
C GLN A 272 -16.40 -44.98 41.87
N GLY A 273 -16.68 -46.11 41.22
CA GLY A 273 -17.85 -46.37 40.37
C GLY A 273 -17.99 -47.86 40.18
#